data_AF-A0A7J7SA02-F1
#
_entry.id   AF-A0A7J7SA02-F1
#
_cell.length_a   1.000
_cell.length_b   1.000
_cell.length_c   1.000
_cell.angle_alpha   90.00
_cell.angle_beta   90.00
_cell.angle_gamma   90.00
#
_symmetry.space_group_name_H-M   'P 1'
#
loop_
_entity.id
_entity.type
_entity.pdbx_description
1 polymer ?
#
loop_
_entity_poly.entity_id
_entity_poly.type
_entity_poly.pdbx_seq_one_letter_code
_entity_poly.pdbx_strand_id
1 'polypeptide(L)'
;MELVSEDQDSRVPALEPFRVEQAPPVIYYVPDFISKEEEEYLLRQVTSVPFCTISLGAHTMLDLYEPRQPKDEDPTEQPRPPPRPAASLLLEPRSLLVLRGTAYTRLLHGIAAACVDPLDTASLPLNTAACPSARPGAHLVRGTRVSLTIRRVPRVLRAGLLLSK
;
A
#
# COMPACT_ATOMS: atom_id res chain seq x y z
N MET A 1 28.55 -14.25 27.69
CA MET A 1 27.88 -13.95 26.42
C MET A 1 26.82 -15.04 26.27
N GLU A 2 25.65 -14.81 26.88
CA GLU A 2 24.54 -15.75 26.83
C GLU A 2 23.89 -15.67 25.44
N LEU A 3 23.83 -16.81 24.77
CA LEU A 3 23.05 -17.00 23.55
C LEU A 3 21.59 -17.00 23.98
N VAL A 4 20.90 -15.89 23.73
CA VAL A 4 19.45 -15.80 23.93
C VAL A 4 18.82 -16.74 22.93
N SER A 5 18.22 -17.82 23.43
CA SER A 5 17.50 -18.82 22.65
C SER A 5 16.20 -18.21 22.09
N GLU A 6 16.17 -17.90 20.79
CA GLU A 6 14.98 -17.43 20.06
C GLU A 6 13.90 -18.52 19.86
N ASP A 7 14.07 -19.71 20.46
CA ASP A 7 13.47 -20.95 19.95
C ASP A 7 12.13 -21.37 20.61
N GLN A 8 11.58 -20.61 21.57
CA GLN A 8 10.38 -21.04 22.31
C GLN A 8 9.11 -20.20 22.12
N ASP A 9 9.15 -19.02 21.49
CA ASP A 9 7.98 -18.12 21.40
C ASP A 9 7.38 -17.96 19.98
N SER A 10 7.76 -18.83 19.05
CA SER A 10 7.51 -18.62 17.60
C SER A 10 6.65 -19.69 16.93
N ARG A 11 6.15 -20.70 17.66
CA ARG A 11 5.25 -21.71 17.06
C ARG A 11 3.93 -21.07 16.66
N VAL A 12 3.60 -21.16 15.37
CA VAL A 12 2.31 -20.74 14.82
C VAL A 12 1.53 -22.02 14.53
N PRO A 13 0.61 -22.47 15.42
CA PRO A 13 -0.04 -23.77 15.29
C PRO A 13 -0.76 -23.98 13.95
N ALA A 14 -1.26 -22.89 13.36
CA ALA A 14 -1.92 -22.91 12.06
C ALA A 14 -0.99 -23.29 10.89
N LEU A 15 0.33 -23.13 11.04
CA LEU A 15 1.30 -23.43 9.98
C LEU A 15 1.96 -24.80 10.12
N GLU A 16 1.84 -25.47 11.27
CA GLU A 16 2.44 -26.80 11.50
C GLU A 16 2.15 -27.84 10.41
N PRO A 17 0.92 -27.94 9.84
CA PRO A 17 0.64 -28.86 8.73
C PRO A 17 1.43 -28.56 7.45
N PHE A 18 1.97 -27.35 7.33
CA PHE A 18 2.69 -26.84 6.16
C PHE A 18 4.22 -26.85 6.36
N ARG A 19 4.72 -27.48 7.42
CA ARG A 19 6.15 -27.54 7.72
C ARG A 19 6.91 -28.35 6.65
N VAL A 20 8.04 -27.84 6.20
CA VAL A 20 8.89 -28.51 5.20
C VAL A 20 9.85 -29.49 5.91
N GLU A 21 9.60 -30.80 5.81
CA GLU A 21 10.31 -31.83 6.60
C GLU A 21 11.83 -31.86 6.38
N GLN A 22 12.30 -31.58 5.15
CA GLN A 22 13.73 -31.62 4.80
C GLN A 22 14.44 -30.27 5.03
N ALA A 23 13.80 -29.34 5.72
CA ALA A 23 14.31 -28.00 5.98
C ALA A 23 14.32 -27.69 7.49
N PRO A 24 15.01 -26.63 7.93
CA PRO A 24 14.93 -26.18 9.32
C PRO A 24 13.48 -26.03 9.81
N PRO A 25 13.15 -26.36 11.08
CA PRO A 25 11.77 -26.43 11.61
C PRO A 25 11.08 -25.05 11.76
N VAL A 26 11.66 -24.01 11.17
CA VAL A 26 11.14 -22.65 11.07
C VAL A 26 10.63 -22.33 9.65
N ILE A 27 10.73 -23.27 8.71
CA ILE A 27 10.32 -23.10 7.31
C ILE A 27 8.99 -23.80 7.04
N TYR A 28 8.03 -23.03 6.54
CA TYR A 28 6.68 -23.47 6.20
C TYR A 28 6.36 -23.09 4.75
N TYR A 29 5.69 -23.97 4.01
CA TYR A 29 5.23 -23.72 2.65
C TYR A 29 3.74 -24.06 2.53
N VAL A 30 2.93 -23.04 2.30
CA VAL A 30 1.47 -23.18 2.10
C VAL A 30 1.20 -23.26 0.60
N PRO A 31 0.93 -24.46 0.03
CA PRO A 31 0.52 -24.56 -1.37
C PRO A 31 -0.87 -23.94 -1.56
N ASP A 32 -1.15 -23.46 -2.78
CA ASP A 32 -2.47 -22.97 -3.19
C ASP A 32 -3.07 -21.90 -2.25
N PHE A 33 -2.22 -21.03 -1.67
CA PHE A 33 -2.66 -19.97 -0.74
C PHE A 33 -3.62 -18.96 -1.39
N ILE A 34 -3.46 -18.70 -2.69
CA ILE A 34 -4.40 -17.96 -3.52
C ILE A 34 -4.99 -18.90 -4.57
N SER A 35 -6.24 -18.67 -4.97
CA SER A 35 -6.86 -19.47 -6.02
C SER A 35 -6.25 -19.16 -7.40
N LYS A 36 -6.48 -20.04 -8.37
CA LYS A 36 -6.06 -19.82 -9.77
C LYS A 36 -6.69 -18.55 -10.36
N GLU A 37 -7.95 -18.30 -10.04
CA GLU A 37 -8.68 -17.12 -10.50
C GLU A 37 -8.13 -15.83 -9.87
N GLU A 38 -7.78 -15.88 -8.58
CA GLU A 38 -7.11 -14.77 -7.88
C GLU A 38 -5.72 -14.51 -8.46
N GLU A 39 -4.93 -15.56 -8.70
CA GLU A 39 -3.62 -15.46 -9.35
C GLU A 39 -3.74 -14.81 -10.73
N GLU A 40 -4.61 -15.32 -11.60
CA GLU A 40 -4.82 -14.76 -12.93
C GLU A 40 -5.27 -13.28 -12.87
N TYR A 41 -6.17 -12.96 -11.93
CA TYR A 41 -6.63 -11.58 -11.73
C TYR A 41 -5.48 -10.68 -11.32
N LEU A 42 -4.69 -11.07 -10.33
CA LEU A 42 -3.52 -10.32 -9.86
C LEU A 42 -2.49 -10.16 -10.98
N LEU A 43 -2.21 -11.22 -11.75
CA LEU A 43 -1.29 -11.17 -12.89
C LEU A 43 -1.78 -10.19 -13.96
N ARG A 44 -3.07 -10.19 -14.33
CA ARG A 44 -3.62 -9.21 -15.29
C ARG A 44 -3.44 -7.77 -14.81
N GLN A 45 -3.67 -7.51 -13.53
CA GLN A 45 -3.46 -6.17 -12.97
C GLN A 45 -1.97 -5.83 -12.96
N VAL A 46 -1.12 -6.63 -12.31
CA VAL A 46 0.31 -6.36 -12.09
C VAL A 46 1.12 -6.31 -13.40
N THR A 47 0.81 -7.15 -14.39
CA THR A 47 1.58 -7.15 -15.66
C THR A 47 1.32 -5.91 -16.51
N SER A 48 0.12 -5.34 -16.39
CA SER A 48 -0.33 -4.18 -17.15
C SER A 48 -0.09 -2.85 -16.43
N VAL A 49 0.31 -2.88 -15.16
CA VAL A 49 0.48 -1.69 -14.31
C VAL A 49 1.84 -1.64 -13.62
N PRO A 50 2.35 -0.45 -13.31
CA PRO A 50 3.62 -0.33 -12.61
C PRO A 50 3.52 -0.69 -11.12
N PHE A 51 2.36 -0.49 -10.50
CA PHE A 51 2.13 -0.84 -9.09
C PHE A 51 0.64 -1.08 -8.76
N CYS A 52 0.39 -1.96 -7.80
CA CYS A 52 -0.89 -2.10 -7.12
C CYS A 52 -0.68 -2.38 -5.62
N THR A 53 -1.72 -2.20 -4.83
CA THR A 53 -1.67 -2.41 -3.37
C THR A 53 -2.90 -3.16 -2.90
N ILE A 54 -2.70 -4.26 -2.17
CA ILE A 54 -3.76 -5.00 -1.48
C ILE A 54 -3.76 -4.57 -0.01
N SER A 55 -4.93 -4.24 0.54
CA SER A 55 -5.09 -3.87 1.95
C SER A 55 -5.60 -5.04 2.78
N LEU A 56 -5.02 -5.30 3.96
CA LEU A 56 -5.36 -6.41 4.86
C LEU A 56 -5.55 -5.91 6.30
N GLY A 57 -6.46 -6.55 7.03
CA GLY A 57 -6.75 -6.26 8.44
C GLY A 57 -7.69 -5.07 8.64
N ALA A 58 -7.16 -3.85 8.52
CA ALA A 58 -7.90 -2.60 8.75
C ALA A 58 -7.93 -1.70 7.51
N HIS A 59 -8.76 -0.65 7.55
CA HIS A 59 -8.87 0.34 6.48
C HIS A 59 -7.78 1.43 6.59
N THR A 60 -7.66 2.26 5.57
CA THR A 60 -6.94 3.54 5.63
C THR A 60 -7.53 4.53 4.65
N MET A 61 -7.36 5.83 4.92
CA MET A 61 -7.51 6.88 3.91
C MET A 61 -6.20 7.06 3.14
N LEU A 62 -6.26 7.05 1.81
CA LEU A 62 -5.15 7.38 0.92
C LEU A 62 -5.43 8.72 0.25
N ASP A 63 -4.58 9.69 0.53
CA ASP A 63 -4.67 11.03 -0.05
C ASP A 63 -3.76 11.15 -1.27
N LEU A 64 -4.26 11.79 -2.32
CA LEU A 64 -3.56 12.10 -3.56
C LEU A 64 -3.31 13.61 -3.63
N TYR A 65 -2.07 13.99 -3.94
CA TYR A 65 -1.63 15.38 -3.98
C TYR A 65 -0.99 15.71 -5.33
N GLU A 66 -1.19 16.94 -5.78
CA GLU A 66 -0.40 17.48 -6.88
C GLU A 66 1.02 17.82 -6.38
N PRO A 67 2.08 17.57 -7.18
CA PRO A 67 3.42 18.01 -6.85
C PRO A 67 3.49 19.53 -6.73
N ARG A 68 4.26 20.01 -5.76
CA ARG A 68 4.57 21.43 -5.63
C ARG A 68 5.23 21.94 -6.90
N GLN A 69 4.79 23.11 -7.38
CA GLN A 69 5.41 23.76 -8.53
C GLN A 69 6.65 24.54 -8.07
N PRO A 70 7.68 24.73 -8.90
CA PRO A 70 8.86 25.52 -8.51
C PRO A 70 8.54 26.96 -8.11
N LYS A 71 7.46 27.53 -8.64
CA LYS A 71 6.95 28.87 -8.26
C LYS A 71 6.40 28.91 -6.83
N ASP A 72 6.19 27.74 -6.22
CA ASP A 72 5.79 27.59 -4.82
C ASP A 72 6.95 27.69 -3.83
N GLU A 73 8.19 27.74 -4.31
CA GLU A 73 9.40 27.88 -3.48
C GLU A 73 9.89 29.33 -3.50
N ASP A 74 9.05 30.26 -3.00
CA ASP A 74 9.54 31.61 -2.67
C ASP A 74 10.22 31.56 -1.29
N PRO A 75 11.55 31.76 -1.19
CA PRO A 75 12.28 31.69 0.08
C PRO A 75 11.91 32.80 1.07
N THR A 76 11.07 33.78 0.67
CA THR A 76 10.65 34.89 1.54
C THR A 76 9.29 34.67 2.24
N GLU A 77 8.57 33.58 1.95
CA GLU A 77 7.27 33.30 2.56
C GLU A 77 7.34 32.53 3.89
N GLN A 78 6.42 32.86 4.82
CA GLN A 78 6.18 32.10 6.05
C GLN A 78 5.84 30.63 5.75
N PRO A 79 5.99 29.69 6.72
CA PRO A 79 5.66 28.28 6.52
C PRO A 79 4.22 28.12 6.01
N ARG A 80 4.08 27.71 4.74
CA ARG A 80 2.77 27.51 4.13
C ARG A 80 1.98 26.43 4.86
N PRO A 81 0.64 26.53 4.93
CA PRO A 81 -0.19 25.47 5.47
C PRO A 81 0.05 24.16 4.69
N PRO A 82 -0.15 23.00 5.33
CA PRO A 82 0.01 21.72 4.66
C PRO A 82 -0.89 21.65 3.41
N PRO A 83 -0.39 21.04 2.31
CA PRO A 83 -1.14 20.95 1.07
C PRO A 83 -2.43 20.16 1.32
N ARG A 84 -3.54 20.62 0.73
CA ARG A 84 -4.79 19.86 0.75
C ARG A 84 -4.72 18.75 -0.30
N PRO A 85 -5.25 17.55 0.00
CA PRO A 85 -5.39 16.51 -1.01
C PRO A 85 -6.22 17.01 -2.20
N ALA A 86 -5.80 16.66 -3.41
CA ALA A 86 -6.63 16.80 -4.60
C ALA A 86 -7.77 15.76 -4.61
N ALA A 87 -7.53 14.60 -3.99
CA ALA A 87 -8.51 13.55 -3.83
C ALA A 87 -8.15 12.66 -2.64
N SER A 88 -9.15 12.00 -2.05
CA SER A 88 -8.95 10.98 -1.02
C SER A 88 -9.74 9.71 -1.37
N LEU A 89 -9.14 8.55 -1.08
CA LEU A 89 -9.71 7.23 -1.35
C LEU A 89 -9.72 6.41 -0.07
N LEU A 90 -10.85 5.77 0.24
CA LEU A 90 -10.95 4.82 1.34
C LEU A 90 -10.53 3.43 0.87
N LEU A 91 -9.51 2.85 1.51
CA LEU A 91 -9.04 1.51 1.20
C LEU A 91 -9.47 0.54 2.29
N GLU A 92 -10.55 -0.20 2.06
CA GLU A 92 -11.07 -1.20 3.00
C GLU A 92 -10.21 -2.49 3.03
N PRO A 93 -10.32 -3.31 4.09
CA PRO A 93 -9.69 -4.63 4.12
C PRO A 93 -10.14 -5.51 2.95
N ARG A 94 -9.19 -6.26 2.37
CA ARG A 94 -9.33 -7.11 1.17
C ARG A 94 -9.62 -6.34 -0.12
N SER A 95 -9.35 -5.04 -0.15
CA SER A 95 -9.43 -4.24 -1.38
C SER A 95 -8.11 -4.25 -2.15
N LEU A 96 -8.22 -4.16 -3.48
CA LEU A 96 -7.10 -3.93 -4.40
C LEU A 96 -7.19 -2.50 -4.94
N LEU A 97 -6.13 -1.72 -4.74
CA LEU A 97 -5.93 -0.42 -5.40
C LEU A 97 -4.98 -0.59 -6.58
N VAL A 98 -5.43 -0.16 -7.76
CA VAL A 98 -4.63 -0.12 -8.99
C VAL A 98 -4.51 1.33 -9.45
N LEU A 99 -3.29 1.84 -9.49
CA LEU A 99 -3.01 3.22 -9.91
C LEU A 99 -2.20 3.19 -11.21
N ARG A 100 -2.68 3.89 -12.23
CA ARG A 100 -2.14 3.89 -13.60
C ARG A 100 -1.97 5.29 -14.14
N GLY A 101 -1.22 5.41 -15.23
CA GLY A 101 -1.12 6.64 -16.00
C GLY A 101 -0.61 7.82 -15.17
N THR A 102 -1.30 8.94 -15.26
CA THR A 102 -0.95 10.18 -14.54
C THR A 102 -1.08 10.04 -13.03
N ALA A 103 -2.04 9.26 -12.54
CA ALA A 103 -2.20 9.02 -11.11
C ALA A 103 -0.99 8.29 -10.50
N TYR A 104 -0.31 7.44 -11.28
CA TYR A 104 0.95 6.84 -10.84
C TYR A 104 2.15 7.79 -10.99
N THR A 105 2.26 8.42 -12.16
CA THR A 105 3.50 9.09 -12.60
C THR A 105 3.61 10.53 -12.13
N ARG A 106 2.48 11.16 -11.77
CA ARG A 106 2.42 12.60 -11.49
C ARG A 106 1.81 12.94 -10.14
N LEU A 107 0.96 12.10 -9.55
CA LEU A 107 0.40 12.39 -8.24
C LEU A 107 1.30 11.83 -7.15
N LEU A 108 1.51 12.63 -6.11
CA LEU A 108 2.05 12.16 -4.84
C LEU A 108 0.92 11.52 -4.05
N HIS A 109 1.25 10.56 -3.19
CA HIS A 109 0.25 9.96 -2.32
C HIS A 109 0.79 9.83 -0.90
N GLY A 110 -0.12 9.91 0.06
CA GLY A 110 0.22 9.84 1.47
C GLY A 110 -0.92 9.25 2.29
N ILE A 111 -0.56 8.71 3.44
CA ILE A 111 -1.50 8.32 4.48
C ILE A 111 -1.23 9.23 5.66
N ALA A 112 -2.18 10.10 6.00
CA ALA A 112 -2.05 10.97 7.16
C ALA A 112 -1.96 10.14 8.44
N ALA A 113 -1.11 10.53 9.39
CA ALA A 113 -1.08 9.89 10.71
C ALA A 113 -2.34 10.25 11.49
N ALA A 114 -3.22 9.28 11.72
CA ALA A 114 -4.49 9.47 12.43
C ALA A 114 -4.93 8.17 13.10
N CYS A 115 -5.79 8.29 14.12
CA CYS A 115 -6.44 7.16 14.77
C CYS A 115 -7.88 6.95 14.29
N VAL A 116 -8.50 7.96 13.70
CA VAL A 116 -9.89 7.95 13.23
C VAL A 116 -9.98 8.75 11.94
N ASP A 117 -10.74 8.24 10.97
CA ASP A 117 -11.12 8.95 9.75
C ASP A 117 -12.60 9.35 9.81
N PRO A 118 -12.94 10.63 10.06
CA PRO A 118 -14.30 11.13 10.02
C PRO A 118 -14.76 11.31 8.57
N LEU A 119 -15.95 10.81 8.25
CA LEU A 119 -16.55 10.89 6.92
C LEU A 119 -17.65 11.95 6.89
N ASP A 120 -17.24 13.21 7.04
CA ASP A 120 -18.15 14.35 6.96
C ASP A 120 -18.83 14.39 5.58
N THR A 121 -20.10 14.77 5.54
CA THR A 121 -20.89 14.82 4.30
C THR A 121 -20.26 15.70 3.22
N ALA A 122 -19.45 16.70 3.61
CA ALA A 122 -18.76 17.62 2.70
C ALA A 122 -17.39 17.10 2.21
N SER A 123 -16.87 16.00 2.75
CA SER A 123 -15.49 15.54 2.48
C SER A 123 -15.41 14.01 2.44
N LEU A 124 -16.32 13.41 1.68
CA LEU A 124 -16.35 11.97 1.46
C LEU A 124 -15.28 11.51 0.46
N PRO A 125 -14.70 10.30 0.64
CA PRO A 125 -13.74 9.75 -0.30
C PRO A 125 -14.38 9.51 -1.67
N LEU A 126 -13.60 9.67 -2.74
CA LEU A 126 -14.13 9.60 -4.10
C LEU A 126 -14.75 8.24 -4.45
N ASN A 127 -14.26 7.17 -3.82
CA ASN A 127 -14.76 5.81 -4.02
C ASN A 127 -15.85 5.41 -3.01
N THR A 128 -16.54 6.37 -2.38
CA THR A 128 -17.61 6.12 -1.40
C THR A 128 -18.64 5.09 -1.89
N ALA A 129 -19.08 5.19 -3.14
CA ALA A 129 -20.08 4.27 -3.71
C ALA A 129 -19.62 2.80 -3.76
N ALA A 130 -18.30 2.56 -3.76
CA ALA A 130 -17.72 1.23 -3.79
C ALA A 130 -17.32 0.70 -2.39
N CYS A 131 -17.48 1.51 -1.34
CA CYS A 131 -17.03 1.19 0.01
C CYS A 131 -18.21 1.08 0.99
N PRO A 132 -18.61 -0.13 1.43
CA PRO A 132 -19.73 -0.33 2.35
C PRO A 132 -19.59 0.40 3.70
N SER A 133 -18.36 0.64 4.17
CA SER A 133 -18.10 1.40 5.41
C SER A 133 -18.16 2.92 5.24
N ALA A 134 -18.14 3.44 4.00
CA ALA A 134 -18.09 4.88 3.72
C ALA A 134 -19.45 5.58 3.85
N ARG A 135 -20.13 5.42 4.98
CA ARG A 135 -21.44 6.05 5.21
C ARG A 135 -21.25 7.53 5.60
N PRO A 136 -22.03 8.48 5.07
CA PRO A 136 -21.98 9.87 5.52
C PRO A 136 -22.18 10.00 7.03
N GLY A 137 -21.30 10.74 7.70
CA GLY A 137 -21.26 10.90 9.16
C GLY A 137 -20.57 9.76 9.92
N ALA A 138 -20.06 8.73 9.24
CA ALA A 138 -19.33 7.65 9.90
C ALA A 138 -17.98 8.12 10.46
N HIS A 139 -17.54 7.46 11.53
CA HIS A 139 -16.23 7.66 12.14
C HIS A 139 -15.50 6.33 12.12
N LEU A 140 -14.52 6.19 11.24
CA LEU A 140 -13.83 4.93 11.04
C LEU A 140 -12.58 4.89 11.91
N VAL A 141 -12.57 4.02 12.93
CA VAL A 141 -11.43 3.86 13.84
C VAL A 141 -10.36 3.00 13.18
N ARG A 142 -9.13 3.52 13.06
CA ARG A 142 -8.02 2.79 12.45
C ARG A 142 -7.51 1.71 13.40
N GLY A 143 -7.18 0.57 12.81
CA GLY A 143 -6.51 -0.54 13.48
C GLY A 143 -5.20 -0.89 12.77
N THR A 144 -4.57 -1.99 13.20
CA THR A 144 -3.38 -2.51 12.52
C THR A 144 -3.73 -2.93 11.10
N ARG A 145 -3.12 -2.25 10.12
CA ARG A 145 -3.27 -2.52 8.70
C ARG A 145 -1.96 -3.05 8.14
N VAL A 146 -2.06 -4.10 7.33
CA VAL A 146 -0.96 -4.58 6.49
C VAL A 146 -1.30 -4.27 5.04
N SER A 147 -0.33 -3.82 4.26
CA SER A 147 -0.50 -3.63 2.82
C SER A 147 0.54 -4.41 2.05
N LEU A 148 0.08 -5.17 1.05
CA LEU A 148 0.95 -5.87 0.11
C LEU A 148 1.05 -5.04 -1.17
N THR A 149 2.21 -4.44 -1.41
CA THR A 149 2.45 -3.66 -2.62
C THR A 149 3.19 -4.50 -3.63
N ILE A 150 2.57 -4.70 -4.80
CA ILE A 150 3.15 -5.48 -5.89
C ILE A 150 3.53 -4.50 -7.01
N ARG A 151 4.77 -4.59 -7.48
CA ARG A 151 5.29 -3.71 -8.54
C ARG A 151 6.07 -4.50 -9.57
N ARG A 152 5.96 -4.09 -10.83
CA ARG A 152 6.80 -4.58 -11.91
C ARG A 152 7.94 -3.60 -12.12
N VAL A 153 9.17 -4.05 -11.91
CA VAL A 153 10.38 -3.25 -12.14
C VAL A 153 10.98 -3.65 -13.50
N PRO A 154 10.88 -2.80 -14.54
CA PRO A 154 11.54 -3.08 -15.82
C PRO A 154 13.06 -3.14 -15.63
N ARG A 155 13.74 -3.97 -16.42
CA ARG A 155 15.20 -3.93 -16.49
C ARG A 155 15.63 -2.57 -17.03
N VAL A 156 16.32 -1.77 -16.20
CA VAL A 156 16.99 -0.55 -16.62
C VAL A 156 18.40 -0.92 -17.09
N LEU A 157 18.67 -0.78 -18.39
CA LEU A 157 20.04 -0.79 -18.90
C LEU A 157 20.72 0.48 -18.38
N ARG A 158 21.76 0.32 -17.55
CA ARG A 158 22.66 1.43 -17.24
C ARG A 158 23.44 1.74 -18.52
N ALA A 159 23.05 2.79 -19.23
CA ALA A 159 23.92 3.39 -20.24
C ALA A 159 25.12 3.98 -19.49
N GLY A 160 26.24 3.26 -19.48
CA GLY A 160 27.52 3.83 -19.07
C GLY A 160 27.84 4.94 -20.06
N LEU A 161 27.76 6.20 -19.61
CA LEU A 161 28.17 7.35 -20.40
C LEU A 161 29.70 7.30 -20.55
N LEU A 162 30.19 6.57 -21.55
CA LEU A 162 31.56 6.71 -22.03
C LEU A 162 31.63 8.02 -22.82
N LEU A 163 31.81 9.13 -22.11
CA LEU A 163 32.35 10.35 -22.70
C LEU A 163 33.83 10.09 -22.99
N SER A 164 34.12 9.53 -24.16
CA SER A 164 35.47 9.51 -24.73
C SER A 164 35.87 10.94 -25.13
N LYS A 165 37.06 11.33 -24.66
CA LYS A 165 37.75 12.62 -24.91
C LYS A 165 38.12 12.80 -26.37
#